data_AF-A0A830BAN3-F1
#
_entry.id   AF-A0A830BAN3-F1
#
_cell.length_a   1.000
_cell.length_b   1.000
_cell.length_c   1.000
_cell.angle_alpha   90.00
_cell.angle_beta   90.00
_cell.angle_gamma   90.00
#
_symmetry.space_group_name_H-M   'P 1'
#
loop_
_entity.id
_entity.type
_entity.pdbx_description
1 polymer ?
#
loop_
_entity_poly.entity_id
_entity_poly.type
_entity_poly.pdbx_seq_one_letter_code
_entity_poly.pdbx_strand_id
1 'polypeptide(L)'
;MSGPSGLPAQRRNSMAQKRNPATVKKSSASPSENSAATNGTNSKPSSPPNSSVAGERTVKNLRLSKALTIPEGTTVSDACRRMAARRVDAVLLTDANALLSGIVTDKDIATRVIAEELRPDQTTIAKVMTRNPIFVNSDSLAIDALQKMVQGKFRHLPVVENGEVIALLDITKCLYDAISRMEKAAEQGSAIAAAVEGVERQFGSNFSAPTAFIETLRERMFKPSLSTIVSEHSRVATVSLSDPVYVAAKRMRESRVNSVLIMTGRNIQGILTSKDILMRVVAQNLSPELTLVEKVMTPGPECATLETTILEALHIMRDGKFLHLPVVDKDGCVAACLDVLQITHAAVSMVTLFLLIAIGSSEAALVILFFPVLFCYAFLILVAFGSAEFRMSPQYFLYINQNLIDD
;
A
#
# COMPACT_ATOMS: atom_id res chain seq x y z
N MET A 1 -15.61 65.65 -2.50
CA MET A 1 -16.58 65.80 -3.62
C MET A 1 -17.00 64.39 -4.05
N SER A 2 -17.81 63.61 -3.33
CA SER A 2 -19.21 63.73 -2.88
C SER A 2 -20.25 63.82 -4.02
N GLY A 3 -20.72 62.63 -4.44
CA GLY A 3 -22.14 62.31 -4.75
C GLY A 3 -22.51 62.09 -6.24
N PRO A 4 -23.66 61.42 -6.54
CA PRO A 4 -24.56 60.71 -5.63
C PRO A 4 -25.03 59.30 -6.07
N SER A 5 -25.64 58.66 -5.07
CA SER A 5 -26.45 57.45 -4.96
C SER A 5 -27.67 57.31 -5.88
N GLY A 6 -28.09 56.06 -6.14
CA GLY A 6 -29.45 55.75 -6.62
C GLY A 6 -29.75 54.25 -6.87
N LEU A 7 -30.23 53.54 -5.84
CA LEU A 7 -31.19 52.42 -5.93
C LEU A 7 -32.51 52.97 -5.35
N PRO A 8 -33.73 52.56 -5.78
CA PRO A 8 -34.26 51.21 -5.46
C PRO A 8 -35.31 50.63 -6.44
N ALA A 9 -35.62 49.33 -6.32
CA ALA A 9 -37.00 48.81 -6.12
C ALA A 9 -37.11 47.27 -6.20
N GLN A 10 -37.68 46.70 -5.14
CA GLN A 10 -38.24 45.35 -5.03
C GLN A 10 -39.67 45.29 -5.58
N ARG A 11 -40.09 44.13 -6.12
CA ARG A 11 -41.48 43.62 -6.05
C ARG A 11 -41.49 42.10 -6.37
N ARG A 12 -41.50 41.20 -5.39
CA ARG A 12 -42.62 40.55 -4.64
C ARG A 12 -43.53 39.59 -5.44
N ASN A 13 -43.41 38.31 -5.05
CA ASN A 13 -44.42 37.27 -4.76
C ASN A 13 -45.39 36.76 -5.83
N SER A 14 -45.42 35.43 -6.02
CA SER A 14 -46.60 34.63 -5.60
C SER A 14 -46.31 33.12 -5.54
N MET A 15 -46.59 32.56 -4.36
CA MET A 15 -46.85 31.13 -4.09
C MET A 15 -48.05 30.61 -4.87
N ALA A 16 -48.02 29.33 -5.25
CA ALA A 16 -49.23 28.52 -5.42
C ALA A 16 -48.96 27.04 -5.06
N GLN A 17 -49.44 26.65 -3.87
CA GLN A 17 -49.69 25.29 -3.42
C GLN A 17 -51.08 24.81 -3.88
N LYS A 18 -51.30 23.48 -3.77
CA LYS A 18 -52.56 22.68 -3.87
C LYS A 18 -52.74 22.00 -5.23
N ARG A 19 -53.22 20.75 -5.34
CA ARG A 19 -53.79 19.75 -4.41
C ARG A 19 -53.92 18.43 -5.20
N ASN A 20 -53.78 17.29 -4.53
CA ASN A 20 -54.29 15.99 -5.04
C ASN A 20 -55.82 16.03 -5.23
N PRO A 21 -56.35 15.09 -6.04
CA PRO A 21 -57.48 14.31 -5.55
C PRO A 21 -57.30 12.80 -5.75
N ALA A 22 -57.83 12.05 -4.79
CA ALA A 22 -57.98 10.60 -4.81
C ALA A 22 -59.43 10.19 -5.15
N THR A 23 -59.56 8.92 -5.54
CA THR A 23 -60.73 8.00 -5.44
C THR A 23 -61.93 8.14 -6.37
N VAL A 24 -62.20 7.06 -7.13
CA VAL A 24 -63.47 6.28 -7.23
C VAL A 24 -63.07 4.86 -7.73
N LYS A 25 -63.07 3.76 -6.95
CA LYS A 25 -64.13 2.84 -6.45
C LYS A 25 -64.99 2.11 -7.49
N LYS A 26 -64.89 0.77 -7.54
CA LYS A 26 -65.96 -0.27 -7.46
C LYS A 26 -65.41 -1.61 -8.00
N SER A 27 -65.71 -2.81 -7.49
CA SER A 27 -66.42 -3.31 -6.31
C SER A 27 -66.44 -4.85 -6.38
N SER A 28 -66.35 -5.51 -5.20
CA SER A 28 -67.04 -6.77 -4.77
C SER A 28 -67.01 -8.02 -5.67
N ALA A 29 -66.78 -9.25 -5.21
CA ALA A 29 -67.26 -9.87 -3.98
C ALA A 29 -66.52 -11.21 -3.71
N SER A 30 -66.43 -11.59 -2.44
CA SER A 30 -66.25 -12.96 -1.93
C SER A 30 -67.63 -13.46 -1.44
N PRO A 31 -67.91 -14.78 -1.30
CA PRO A 31 -67.46 -15.50 -0.08
C PRO A 31 -67.25 -17.03 -0.19
N SER A 32 -66.56 -17.60 0.83
CA SER A 32 -66.76 -18.91 1.51
C SER A 32 -66.78 -20.23 0.68
N GLU A 33 -66.29 -21.40 1.10
CA GLU A 33 -65.74 -21.97 2.34
C GLU A 33 -65.19 -23.38 2.00
N ASN A 34 -64.25 -23.88 2.82
CA ASN A 34 -64.00 -25.28 3.20
C ASN A 34 -63.40 -26.34 2.22
N SER A 35 -62.18 -26.76 2.60
CA SER A 35 -61.79 -28.14 2.98
C SER A 35 -60.85 -28.96 2.08
N ALA A 36 -59.87 -29.55 2.80
CA ALA A 36 -59.17 -30.82 2.58
C ALA A 36 -57.94 -30.87 1.64
N ALA A 37 -56.77 -30.85 2.29
CA ALA A 37 -55.63 -31.76 2.16
C ALA A 37 -55.32 -32.43 0.81
N THR A 38 -54.09 -32.23 0.30
CA THR A 38 -53.21 -33.33 -0.15
C THR A 38 -51.77 -32.83 -0.38
N ASN A 39 -50.84 -33.72 -0.06
CA ASN A 39 -49.37 -33.58 -0.10
C ASN A 39 -48.82 -33.20 -1.48
N GLY A 40 -47.78 -32.36 -1.47
CA GLY A 40 -46.92 -32.08 -2.62
C GLY A 40 -45.69 -31.29 -2.20
N THR A 41 -44.72 -31.96 -1.58
CA THR A 41 -43.38 -31.43 -1.29
C THR A 41 -42.71 -31.01 -2.58
N ASN A 42 -42.66 -29.70 -2.85
CA ASN A 42 -41.88 -29.14 -3.95
C ASN A 42 -40.70 -28.35 -3.36
N SER A 43 -39.57 -29.05 -3.25
CA SER A 43 -38.28 -28.52 -2.87
C SER A 43 -37.84 -27.44 -3.87
N LYS A 44 -37.82 -26.18 -3.43
CA LYS A 44 -37.10 -25.11 -4.14
C LYS A 44 -35.62 -25.51 -4.22
N PRO A 45 -34.98 -25.44 -5.40
CA PRO A 45 -33.57 -25.78 -5.53
C PRO A 45 -32.75 -24.75 -4.74
N SER A 46 -32.06 -25.25 -3.72
CA SER A 46 -31.03 -24.55 -2.99
C SER A 46 -29.94 -24.08 -3.95
N SER A 47 -29.55 -22.83 -3.78
CA SER A 47 -28.37 -22.23 -4.40
C SER A 47 -27.17 -23.17 -4.23
N PRO A 48 -26.31 -23.34 -5.25
CA PRO A 48 -25.14 -24.19 -5.10
C PRO A 48 -24.26 -23.66 -3.96
N PRO A 49 -23.72 -24.54 -3.10
CA PRO A 49 -22.80 -24.11 -2.06
C PRO A 49 -21.56 -23.57 -2.75
N ASN A 50 -21.29 -22.29 -2.55
CA ASN A 50 -20.07 -21.64 -3.04
C ASN A 50 -18.91 -22.15 -2.17
N SER A 51 -18.45 -23.38 -2.42
CA SER A 51 -17.19 -23.90 -1.91
C SER A 51 -16.07 -23.38 -2.79
N SER A 52 -15.90 -22.06 -2.84
CA SER A 52 -14.65 -21.47 -3.27
C SER A 52 -13.67 -21.62 -2.11
N VAL A 53 -12.58 -22.33 -2.34
CA VAL A 53 -11.40 -22.38 -1.46
C VAL A 53 -11.15 -20.99 -0.88
N ALA A 54 -11.17 -20.90 0.45
CA ALA A 54 -11.12 -19.63 1.15
C ALA A 54 -9.79 -18.90 0.88
N GLY A 55 -9.82 -17.77 0.17
CA GLY A 55 -8.85 -16.69 0.41
C GLY A 55 -8.16 -16.01 -0.78
N GLU A 56 -8.38 -16.41 -2.03
CA GLU A 56 -7.59 -15.86 -3.13
C GLU A 56 -8.45 -15.17 -4.19
N ARG A 57 -8.40 -13.84 -4.16
CA ARG A 57 -9.06 -12.95 -5.13
C ARG A 57 -8.10 -12.69 -6.29
N THR A 58 -8.61 -12.75 -7.52
CA THR A 58 -7.87 -12.36 -8.72
C THR A 58 -7.86 -10.85 -8.92
N VAL A 59 -6.93 -10.33 -9.72
CA VAL A 59 -6.78 -8.91 -10.02
C VAL A 59 -8.07 -8.30 -10.58
N LYS A 60 -8.75 -8.98 -11.53
CA LYS A 60 -10.02 -8.51 -12.10
C LYS A 60 -11.11 -8.27 -11.07
N ASN A 61 -11.06 -9.01 -9.96
CA ASN A 61 -12.03 -8.87 -8.90
C ASN A 61 -11.75 -7.64 -8.01
N LEU A 62 -10.59 -6.96 -8.08
CA LEU A 62 -10.19 -5.85 -7.20
C LEU A 62 -10.85 -4.48 -7.45
N ARG A 63 -11.98 -4.43 -8.19
CA ARG A 63 -12.66 -3.17 -8.59
C ARG A 63 -11.67 -2.19 -9.23
N LEU A 64 -11.11 -2.62 -10.36
CA LEU A 64 -10.10 -1.90 -11.11
C LEU A 64 -10.62 -0.54 -11.60
N SER A 65 -9.70 0.42 -11.74
CA SER A 65 -10.01 1.75 -12.27
C SER A 65 -9.48 1.85 -13.70
N LYS A 66 -10.28 2.47 -14.60
CA LYS A 66 -9.85 2.71 -15.98
C LYS A 66 -8.57 3.53 -15.97
N ALA A 67 -7.55 3.06 -16.68
CA ALA A 67 -6.30 3.77 -16.80
C ALA A 67 -6.52 5.14 -17.47
N LEU A 68 -5.87 6.18 -16.94
CA LEU A 68 -5.66 7.40 -17.71
C LEU A 68 -4.57 7.11 -18.73
N THR A 69 -4.86 7.39 -20.00
CA THR A 69 -3.92 7.23 -21.11
C THR A 69 -3.73 8.56 -21.82
N ILE A 70 -2.48 8.93 -22.11
CA ILE A 70 -2.14 10.15 -22.86
C ILE A 70 -1.02 9.86 -23.87
N PRO A 71 -0.91 10.64 -24.97
CA PRO A 71 0.21 10.51 -25.90
C PRO A 71 1.56 10.82 -25.24
N GLU A 72 2.62 10.10 -25.59
CA GLU A 72 3.97 10.28 -25.01
C GLU A 72 4.62 11.64 -25.34
N GLY A 73 4.13 12.32 -26.39
CA GLY A 73 4.54 13.69 -26.74
C GLY A 73 3.95 14.79 -25.85
N THR A 74 3.05 14.45 -24.91
CA THR A 74 2.42 15.42 -24.00
C THR A 74 3.47 16.07 -23.08
N THR A 75 3.35 17.35 -22.75
CA THR A 75 4.24 18.01 -21.77
C THR A 75 3.98 17.48 -20.36
N VAL A 76 4.98 17.59 -19.48
CA VAL A 76 4.83 17.20 -18.07
C VAL A 76 3.72 18.01 -17.39
N SER A 77 3.65 19.33 -17.63
CA SER A 77 2.61 20.19 -17.07
C SER A 77 1.20 19.75 -17.49
N ASP A 78 1.00 19.45 -18.77
CA ASP A 78 -0.29 18.98 -19.29
C ASP A 78 -0.67 17.60 -18.74
N ALA A 79 0.30 16.69 -18.64
CA ALA A 79 0.11 15.39 -18.02
C ALA A 79 -0.32 15.53 -16.54
N CYS A 80 0.37 16.36 -15.77
CA CYS A 80 0.04 16.63 -14.36
C CYS A 80 -1.37 17.23 -14.21
N ARG A 81 -1.78 18.15 -15.09
CA ARG A 81 -3.16 18.69 -15.07
C ARG A 81 -4.20 17.61 -15.34
N ARG A 82 -3.96 16.70 -16.30
CA ARG A 82 -4.87 15.57 -16.59
C ARG A 82 -4.93 14.56 -15.45
N MET A 83 -3.79 14.26 -14.84
CA MET A 83 -3.70 13.40 -13.65
C MET A 83 -4.47 14.01 -12.47
N ALA A 84 -4.28 15.31 -12.21
CA ALA A 84 -4.98 16.04 -11.16
C ALA A 84 -6.50 16.09 -11.38
N ALA A 85 -6.95 16.36 -12.61
CA ALA A 85 -8.36 16.38 -12.96
C ALA A 85 -9.06 15.01 -12.71
N ARG A 86 -8.34 13.90 -12.91
CA ARG A 86 -8.85 12.56 -12.62
C ARG A 86 -8.54 12.06 -11.20
N ARG A 87 -7.82 12.84 -10.40
CA ARG A 87 -7.35 12.47 -9.06
C ARG A 87 -6.54 11.16 -9.05
N VAL A 88 -5.73 10.96 -10.07
CA VAL A 88 -4.81 9.82 -10.20
C VAL A 88 -3.36 10.28 -10.07
N ASP A 89 -2.49 9.40 -9.60
CA ASP A 89 -1.05 9.62 -9.41
C ASP A 89 -0.18 8.80 -10.35
N ALA A 90 -0.79 8.12 -11.33
CA ALA A 90 -0.11 7.44 -12.42
C ALA A 90 -0.88 7.54 -13.74
N VAL A 91 -0.15 7.53 -14.86
CA VAL A 91 -0.67 7.63 -16.22
C VAL A 91 0.07 6.69 -17.16
N LEU A 92 -0.67 6.04 -18.05
CA LEU A 92 -0.12 5.23 -19.13
C LEU A 92 0.11 6.10 -20.37
N LEU A 93 1.19 5.81 -21.08
CA LEU A 93 1.59 6.54 -22.27
C LEU A 93 1.43 5.68 -23.51
N THR A 94 0.96 6.30 -24.59
CA THR A 94 0.88 5.66 -25.90
C THR A 94 1.78 6.34 -26.91
N ASP A 95 2.36 5.52 -27.79
CA ASP A 95 3.13 5.99 -28.94
C ASP A 95 2.21 6.49 -30.08
N ALA A 96 2.81 6.79 -31.24
CA ALA A 96 2.11 7.23 -32.44
C ALA A 96 1.17 6.15 -33.04
N ASN A 97 1.39 4.87 -32.73
CA ASN A 97 0.57 3.74 -33.16
C ASN A 97 -0.54 3.40 -32.16
N ALA A 98 -0.73 4.24 -31.12
CA ALA A 98 -1.63 4.01 -30.00
C ALA A 98 -1.29 2.75 -29.16
N LEU A 99 -0.05 2.27 -29.22
CA LEU A 99 0.44 1.16 -28.39
C LEU A 99 1.01 1.69 -27.07
N LEU A 100 0.90 0.90 -26.00
CA LEU A 100 1.48 1.25 -24.69
C LEU A 100 3.01 1.38 -24.82
N SER A 101 3.54 2.58 -24.56
CA SER A 101 4.97 2.88 -24.64
C SER A 101 5.64 3.07 -23.27
N GLY A 102 4.86 3.42 -22.24
CA GLY A 102 5.40 3.65 -20.90
C GLY A 102 4.37 3.99 -19.84
N ILE A 103 4.88 4.21 -18.62
CA ILE A 103 4.13 4.71 -17.47
C ILE A 103 4.87 5.88 -16.82
N VAL A 104 4.12 6.84 -16.29
CA VAL A 104 4.65 7.90 -15.42
C VAL A 104 3.83 7.98 -14.14
N THR A 105 4.52 8.17 -13.03
CA THR A 105 3.94 8.33 -11.69
C THR A 105 4.31 9.69 -11.08
N ASP A 106 3.62 10.07 -10.02
CA ASP A 106 3.97 11.22 -9.17
C ASP A 106 5.45 11.23 -8.75
N LYS A 107 6.01 10.06 -8.42
CA LYS A 107 7.43 9.86 -8.09
C LYS A 107 8.35 10.30 -9.24
N ASP A 108 8.00 9.96 -10.47
CA ASP A 108 8.82 10.32 -11.64
C ASP A 108 8.79 11.83 -11.87
N ILE A 109 7.64 12.48 -11.64
CA ILE A 109 7.53 13.95 -11.71
C ILE A 109 8.45 14.59 -10.66
N ALA A 110 8.34 14.17 -9.40
CA ALA A 110 9.18 14.73 -8.34
C ALA A 110 10.68 14.49 -8.60
N THR A 111 11.08 13.26 -8.96
CA THR A 111 12.49 12.86 -8.98
C THR A 111 13.22 13.07 -10.31
N ARG A 112 12.52 13.03 -11.44
CA ARG A 112 13.13 13.15 -12.79
C ARG A 112 12.85 14.49 -13.46
N VAL A 113 11.91 15.28 -12.93
CA VAL A 113 11.60 16.63 -13.43
C VAL A 113 12.01 17.67 -12.40
N ILE A 114 11.38 17.66 -11.22
CA ILE A 114 11.54 18.74 -10.24
C ILE A 114 12.91 18.71 -9.57
N ALA A 115 13.39 17.52 -9.17
CA ALA A 115 14.72 17.36 -8.59
C ALA A 115 15.87 17.58 -9.60
N GLU A 116 15.58 17.47 -10.90
CA GLU A 116 16.50 17.78 -12.00
C GLU A 116 16.36 19.22 -12.51
N GLU A 117 15.51 20.03 -11.85
CA GLU A 117 15.26 21.44 -12.20
C GLU A 117 14.83 21.62 -13.68
N LEU A 118 14.16 20.59 -14.23
CA LEU A 118 13.61 20.65 -15.57
C LEU A 118 12.29 21.42 -15.56
N ARG A 119 12.11 22.23 -16.60
CA ARG A 119 10.87 22.98 -16.83
C ARG A 119 9.70 22.06 -17.20
N PRO A 120 8.63 21.95 -16.39
CA PRO A 120 7.51 21.04 -16.67
C PRO A 120 6.71 21.39 -17.93
N ASP A 121 6.70 22.66 -18.33
CA ASP A 121 6.00 23.17 -19.50
C ASP A 121 6.77 22.95 -20.81
N GLN A 122 8.08 22.73 -20.74
CA GLN A 122 8.95 22.49 -21.90
C GLN A 122 9.41 21.02 -22.02
N THR A 123 9.28 20.25 -20.94
CA THR A 123 9.70 18.85 -20.90
C THR A 123 8.56 17.93 -21.34
N THR A 124 8.82 17.02 -22.27
CA THR A 124 7.86 15.99 -22.67
C THR A 124 7.85 14.82 -21.69
N ILE A 125 6.68 14.20 -21.52
CA ILE A 125 6.47 13.10 -20.59
C ILE A 125 7.26 11.85 -21.02
N ALA A 126 7.47 11.65 -22.34
CA ALA A 126 8.35 10.60 -22.88
C ALA A 126 9.80 10.66 -22.36
N LYS A 127 10.32 11.84 -22.01
CA LYS A 127 11.69 12.00 -21.50
C LYS A 127 11.87 11.43 -20.10
N VAL A 128 10.80 11.40 -19.31
CA VAL A 128 10.84 11.02 -17.89
C VAL A 128 10.11 9.72 -17.59
N MET A 129 9.51 9.08 -18.59
CA MET A 129 8.74 7.86 -18.39
C MET A 129 9.58 6.63 -18.07
N THR A 130 8.94 5.66 -17.43
CA THR A 130 9.45 4.29 -17.37
C THR A 130 8.93 3.54 -18.59
N ARG A 131 9.84 3.14 -19.47
CA ARG A 131 9.54 2.33 -20.67
C ARG A 131 9.28 0.89 -20.27
N ASN A 132 8.46 0.19 -21.07
CA ASN A 132 8.17 -1.24 -20.91
C ASN A 132 7.78 -1.61 -19.46
N PRO A 133 6.74 -0.99 -18.88
CA PRO A 133 6.37 -1.24 -17.49
C PRO A 133 6.01 -2.71 -17.25
N ILE A 134 6.43 -3.24 -16.11
CA ILE A 134 5.97 -4.55 -15.64
C ILE A 134 4.45 -4.50 -15.49
N PHE A 135 3.77 -5.55 -15.95
CA PHE A 135 2.32 -5.67 -15.91
C PHE A 135 1.87 -6.95 -15.20
N VAL A 136 0.54 -7.05 -15.01
CA VAL A 136 -0.12 -8.24 -14.47
C VAL A 136 -1.34 -8.60 -15.32
N ASN A 137 -1.64 -9.90 -15.44
CA ASN A 137 -2.84 -10.35 -16.13
C ASN A 137 -4.07 -10.18 -15.22
N SER A 138 -5.23 -9.94 -15.81
CA SER A 138 -6.51 -9.79 -15.09
C SER A 138 -6.86 -11.02 -14.23
N ASP A 139 -6.47 -12.21 -14.67
CA ASP A 139 -6.71 -13.48 -13.99
C ASP A 139 -5.65 -13.86 -12.95
N SER A 140 -4.53 -13.15 -12.87
CA SER A 140 -3.51 -13.40 -11.85
C SER A 140 -4.06 -13.16 -10.44
N LEU A 141 -3.46 -13.80 -9.44
CA LEU A 141 -3.83 -13.58 -8.05
C LEU A 141 -3.45 -12.17 -7.61
N ALA A 142 -4.29 -11.56 -6.76
CA ALA A 142 -4.02 -10.24 -6.18
C ALA A 142 -2.71 -10.21 -5.38
N ILE A 143 -2.34 -11.34 -4.76
CA ILE A 143 -1.10 -11.45 -4.00
C ILE A 143 0.14 -11.42 -4.90
N ASP A 144 0.10 -12.06 -6.08
CA ASP A 144 1.20 -12.03 -7.03
C ASP A 144 1.42 -10.60 -7.54
N ALA A 145 0.33 -9.88 -7.79
CA ALA A 145 0.38 -8.46 -8.16
C ALA A 145 1.01 -7.61 -7.04
N LEU A 146 0.62 -7.87 -5.79
CA LEU A 146 1.17 -7.17 -4.64
C LEU A 146 2.66 -7.48 -4.41
N GLN A 147 3.06 -8.74 -4.57
CA GLN A 147 4.46 -9.16 -4.51
C GLN A 147 5.29 -8.49 -5.60
N LYS A 148 4.79 -8.43 -6.85
CA LYS A 148 5.43 -7.68 -7.95
C LYS A 148 5.63 -6.21 -7.60
N MET A 149 4.60 -5.55 -7.03
CA MET A 149 4.69 -4.15 -6.58
C MET A 149 5.77 -3.95 -5.52
N VAL A 150 5.80 -4.82 -4.52
CA VAL A 150 6.75 -4.76 -3.41
C VAL A 150 8.19 -5.02 -3.87
N GLN A 151 8.42 -6.09 -4.62
CA GLN A 151 9.75 -6.44 -5.14
C GLN A 151 10.27 -5.37 -6.12
N GLY A 152 9.40 -4.88 -6.99
CA GLY A 152 9.73 -3.86 -7.98
C GLY A 152 9.76 -2.43 -7.42
N LYS A 153 9.35 -2.22 -6.17
CA LYS A 153 9.29 -0.91 -5.49
C LYS A 153 8.45 0.13 -6.25
N PHE A 154 7.32 -0.31 -6.80
CA PHE A 154 6.34 0.53 -7.48
C PHE A 154 4.93 0.21 -6.97
N ARG A 155 4.03 1.19 -7.07
CA ARG A 155 2.65 1.08 -6.53
C ARG A 155 1.60 0.83 -7.61
N HIS A 156 1.99 0.88 -8.87
CA HIS A 156 1.09 0.84 -10.01
C HIS A 156 1.50 -0.27 -10.96
N LEU A 157 0.52 -1.06 -11.40
CA LEU A 157 0.68 -2.11 -12.39
C LEU A 157 -0.36 -1.94 -13.50
N PRO A 158 0.05 -1.83 -14.78
CA PRO A 158 -0.86 -2.04 -15.90
C PRO A 158 -1.49 -3.44 -15.78
N VAL A 159 -2.81 -3.50 -15.99
CA VAL A 159 -3.55 -4.76 -16.03
C VAL A 159 -3.86 -5.10 -17.48
N VAL A 160 -3.42 -6.28 -17.90
CA VAL A 160 -3.57 -6.78 -19.26
C VAL A 160 -4.59 -7.91 -19.32
N GLU A 161 -5.44 -7.89 -20.35
CA GLU A 161 -6.38 -8.93 -20.69
C GLU A 161 -6.39 -9.10 -22.21
N ASN A 162 -6.23 -10.33 -22.70
CA ASN A 162 -6.15 -10.64 -24.13
C ASN A 162 -5.11 -9.81 -24.93
N GLY A 163 -4.01 -9.43 -24.27
CA GLY A 163 -2.95 -8.61 -24.89
C GLY A 163 -3.22 -7.11 -24.88
N GLU A 164 -4.36 -6.65 -24.37
CA GLU A 164 -4.72 -5.24 -24.26
C GLU A 164 -4.67 -4.75 -22.82
N VAL A 165 -4.31 -3.49 -22.62
CA VAL A 165 -4.28 -2.87 -21.29
C VAL A 165 -5.67 -2.35 -20.94
N ILE A 166 -6.34 -3.00 -20.00
CA ILE A 166 -7.72 -2.70 -19.63
C ILE A 166 -7.83 -1.72 -18.45
N ALA A 167 -6.82 -1.67 -17.58
CA ALA A 167 -6.88 -0.91 -16.34
C ALA A 167 -5.48 -0.63 -15.77
N LEU A 168 -5.47 0.20 -14.72
CA LEU A 168 -4.30 0.40 -13.86
C LEU A 168 -4.64 -0.05 -12.44
N LEU A 169 -3.88 -1.02 -11.92
CA LEU A 169 -3.98 -1.48 -10.55
C LEU A 169 -3.08 -0.61 -9.66
N ASP A 170 -3.65 -0.09 -8.59
CA ASP A 170 -2.95 0.66 -7.55
C ASP A 170 -2.86 -0.20 -6.28
N ILE A 171 -1.74 -0.14 -5.57
CA ILE A 171 -1.50 -0.91 -4.33
C ILE A 171 -2.60 -0.75 -3.28
N THR A 172 -3.28 0.39 -3.23
CA THR A 172 -4.41 0.64 -2.33
C THR A 172 -5.57 -0.33 -2.55
N LYS A 173 -5.71 -0.90 -3.74
CA LYS A 173 -6.71 -1.94 -4.03
C LYS A 173 -6.34 -3.28 -3.43
N CYS A 174 -5.05 -3.52 -3.20
CA CYS A 174 -4.53 -4.74 -2.57
C CYS A 174 -4.45 -4.64 -1.04
N LEU A 175 -4.55 -3.43 -0.46
CA LEU A 175 -4.46 -3.22 0.98
C LEU A 175 -5.52 -3.98 1.77
N TYR A 176 -6.77 -4.02 1.29
CA TYR A 176 -7.83 -4.78 1.94
C TYR A 176 -7.47 -6.26 2.07
N ASP A 177 -6.96 -6.85 0.99
CA ASP A 177 -6.57 -8.26 0.97
C ASP A 177 -5.37 -8.52 1.91
N ALA A 178 -4.40 -7.59 1.98
CA ALA A 178 -3.29 -7.67 2.93
C ALA A 178 -3.79 -7.62 4.39
N ILE A 179 -4.65 -6.66 4.72
CA ILE A 179 -5.24 -6.50 6.06
C ILE A 179 -6.06 -7.74 6.44
N SER A 180 -6.99 -8.17 5.59
CA SER A 180 -7.83 -9.35 5.87
C SER A 180 -7.02 -10.63 6.04
N ARG A 181 -5.88 -10.77 5.37
CA ARG A 181 -4.98 -11.91 5.55
C ARG A 181 -4.24 -11.84 6.88
N MET A 182 -3.73 -10.66 7.25
CA MET A 182 -3.10 -10.45 8.55
C MET A 182 -4.08 -10.69 9.71
N GLU A 183 -5.32 -10.23 9.60
CA GLU A 183 -6.37 -10.46 10.61
C GLU A 183 -6.64 -11.95 10.81
N LYS A 184 -6.80 -12.70 9.71
CA LYS A 184 -6.97 -14.16 9.76
C LYS A 184 -5.75 -14.86 10.37
N ALA A 185 -4.53 -14.45 9.99
CA ALA A 185 -3.31 -15.03 10.54
C ALA A 185 -3.19 -14.75 12.05
N ALA A 186 -3.56 -13.54 12.50
CA ALA A 186 -3.58 -13.18 13.91
C ALA A 186 -4.63 -13.98 14.70
N GLU A 187 -5.83 -14.19 14.15
CA GLU A 187 -6.88 -14.99 14.78
C GLU A 187 -6.46 -16.47 14.90
N GLN A 188 -5.91 -17.04 13.83
CA GLN A 188 -5.38 -18.41 13.83
C GLN A 188 -4.23 -18.57 14.83
N GLY A 189 -3.30 -17.61 14.87
CA GLY A 189 -2.21 -17.58 15.84
C GLY A 189 -2.69 -17.54 17.28
N SER A 190 -3.71 -16.72 17.57
CA SER A 190 -4.34 -16.66 18.90
C SER A 190 -5.00 -17.97 19.30
N ALA A 191 -5.67 -18.66 18.36
CA ALA A 191 -6.29 -19.95 18.61
C ALA A 191 -5.24 -21.04 18.94
N ILE A 192 -4.13 -21.05 18.20
CA ILE A 192 -2.99 -21.95 18.47
C ILE A 192 -2.41 -21.67 19.86
N ALA A 193 -2.19 -20.39 20.20
CA ALA A 193 -1.65 -20.01 21.50
C ALA A 193 -2.54 -20.44 22.67
N ALA A 194 -3.87 -20.27 22.55
CA ALA A 194 -4.82 -20.72 23.56
C ALA A 194 -4.85 -22.25 23.71
N ALA A 195 -4.72 -22.98 22.60
CA ALA A 195 -4.61 -24.44 22.63
C ALA A 195 -3.33 -24.90 23.37
N VAL A 196 -2.20 -24.24 23.15
CA VAL A 196 -0.93 -24.54 23.85
C VAL A 196 -1.06 -24.30 25.36
N GLU A 197 -1.65 -23.18 25.79
CA GLU A 197 -1.91 -22.92 27.22
C GLU A 197 -2.84 -23.98 27.84
N GLY A 198 -3.82 -24.48 27.09
CA GLY A 198 -4.71 -25.56 27.52
C GLY A 198 -3.97 -26.88 27.78
N VAL A 199 -3.00 -27.21 26.92
CA VAL A 199 -2.16 -28.42 27.07
C VAL A 199 -1.26 -28.31 28.31
N GLU A 200 -0.66 -27.16 28.58
CA GLU A 200 0.17 -26.94 29.78
C GLU A 200 -0.61 -27.11 31.08
N ARG A 201 -1.89 -26.69 31.12
CA ARG A 201 -2.75 -26.87 32.29
C ARG A 201 -3.15 -28.33 32.54
N GLN A 202 -3.19 -29.16 31.49
CA GLN A 202 -3.52 -30.58 31.57
C GLN A 202 -2.31 -31.48 31.82
N PHE A 203 -1.12 -31.09 31.36
CA PHE A 203 0.13 -31.81 31.58
C PHE A 203 1.01 -31.09 32.62
N GLY A 204 0.82 -31.44 33.89
CA GLY A 204 1.71 -31.01 34.96
C GLY A 204 3.19 -31.30 34.64
N SER A 205 3.99 -30.23 34.66
CA SER A 205 5.45 -30.17 34.89
C SER A 205 6.45 -30.92 34.00
N ASN A 206 6.09 -31.58 32.90
CA ASN A 206 7.09 -32.28 32.05
C ASN A 206 7.46 -31.59 30.72
N PHE A 207 6.85 -30.44 30.41
CA PHE A 207 7.24 -29.60 29.27
C PHE A 207 7.46 -28.17 29.78
N SER A 208 8.68 -27.86 30.20
CA SER A 208 9.05 -26.51 30.64
C SER A 208 9.61 -25.73 29.46
N ALA A 209 8.76 -25.39 28.50
CA ALA A 209 9.02 -24.18 27.72
C ALA A 209 8.69 -23.01 28.65
N PRO A 210 9.59 -22.04 28.89
CA PRO A 210 9.29 -20.91 29.76
C PRO A 210 8.04 -20.19 29.22
N THR A 211 7.04 -19.94 30.06
CA THR A 211 5.82 -19.22 29.67
C THR A 211 6.15 -17.88 28.99
N ALA A 212 7.20 -17.20 29.48
CA ALA A 212 7.74 -15.98 28.88
C ALA A 212 8.29 -16.16 27.45
N PHE A 213 8.82 -17.34 27.10
CA PHE A 213 9.29 -17.66 25.74
C PHE A 213 8.11 -17.88 24.79
N ILE A 214 7.07 -18.60 25.22
CA ILE A 214 5.83 -18.76 24.43
C ILE A 214 5.13 -17.41 24.25
N GLU A 215 5.12 -16.57 25.29
CA GLU A 215 4.57 -15.22 25.24
C GLU A 215 5.40 -14.30 24.32
N THR A 216 6.72 -14.39 24.35
CA THR A 216 7.61 -13.64 23.43
C THR A 216 7.46 -14.11 21.98
N LEU A 217 7.37 -15.42 21.74
CA LEU A 217 7.06 -15.98 20.43
C LEU A 217 5.67 -15.51 19.98
N ARG A 218 4.68 -15.48 20.88
CA ARG A 218 3.34 -15.00 20.59
C ARG A 218 3.33 -13.52 20.20
N GLU A 219 3.98 -12.66 20.98
CA GLU A 219 4.05 -11.22 20.70
C GLU A 219 4.79 -10.93 19.39
N ARG A 220 5.94 -11.58 19.16
CA ARG A 220 6.75 -11.34 17.96
C ARG A 220 6.20 -12.00 16.71
N MET A 221 5.49 -13.12 16.82
CA MET A 221 4.93 -13.83 15.67
C MET A 221 3.52 -13.36 15.32
N PHE A 222 2.71 -12.88 16.27
CA PHE A 222 1.28 -12.59 16.03
C PHE A 222 0.90 -11.11 16.10
N LYS A 223 1.75 -10.24 16.65
CA LYS A 223 1.54 -8.78 16.65
C LYS A 223 2.85 -8.01 16.43
N PRO A 224 3.52 -8.23 15.28
CA PRO A 224 4.75 -7.52 14.99
C PRO A 224 4.48 -6.02 14.94
N SER A 225 5.27 -5.28 15.71
CA SER A 225 5.24 -3.82 15.78
C SER A 225 6.12 -3.18 14.72
N LEU A 226 5.93 -1.88 14.47
CA LEU A 226 6.75 -1.13 13.52
C LEU A 226 8.24 -1.15 13.87
N SER A 227 8.59 -1.29 15.16
CA SER A 227 9.98 -1.50 15.60
C SER A 227 10.69 -2.69 14.94
N THR A 228 9.95 -3.69 14.42
CA THR A 228 10.54 -4.84 13.72
C THR A 228 11.01 -4.52 12.30
N ILE A 229 10.52 -3.43 11.70
CA ILE A 229 10.82 -3.03 10.32
C ILE A 229 11.58 -1.70 10.27
N VAL A 230 11.54 -0.92 11.34
CA VAL A 230 12.41 0.25 11.52
C VAL A 230 13.80 -0.27 11.85
N SER A 231 14.73 -0.12 10.91
CA SER A 231 16.15 -0.46 11.09
C SER A 231 16.92 0.77 11.56
N GLU A 232 18.12 0.59 12.11
CA GLU A 232 19.03 1.70 12.49
C GLU A 232 19.40 2.62 11.30
N HIS A 233 19.18 2.16 10.06
CA HIS A 233 19.42 2.92 8.84
C HIS A 233 18.14 3.45 8.17
N SER A 234 16.99 3.43 8.86
CA SER A 234 15.77 4.02 8.34
C SER A 234 15.98 5.51 8.10
N ARG A 235 16.10 5.89 6.82
CA ARG A 235 16.39 7.27 6.42
C ARG A 235 15.13 8.10 6.51
N VAL A 236 15.17 9.15 7.34
CA VAL A 236 14.15 10.19 7.35
C VAL A 236 14.66 11.36 6.52
N ALA A 237 14.03 11.61 5.37
CA ALA A 237 14.30 12.82 4.61
C ALA A 237 13.55 13.99 5.23
N THR A 238 14.28 15.03 5.64
CA THR A 238 13.72 16.22 6.29
C THR A 238 14.02 17.50 5.53
N VAL A 239 13.14 18.49 5.66
CA VAL A 239 13.26 19.85 5.11
C VAL A 239 12.69 20.88 6.10
N SER A 240 13.04 22.15 5.91
CA SER A 240 12.48 23.31 6.62
C SER A 240 11.18 23.81 5.96
N LEU A 241 10.35 24.53 6.74
CA LEU A 241 9.15 25.22 6.24
C LEU A 241 9.46 26.23 5.13
N SER A 242 10.62 26.89 5.26
CA SER A 242 11.11 27.92 4.34
C SER A 242 11.83 27.37 3.12
N ASP A 243 12.03 26.05 3.03
CA ASP A 243 12.69 25.47 1.87
C ASP A 243 11.77 25.54 0.64
N PRO A 244 12.32 25.82 -0.55
CA PRO A 244 11.59 25.66 -1.80
C PRO A 244 11.22 24.20 -2.08
N VAL A 245 10.15 23.98 -2.83
CA VAL A 245 9.66 22.64 -3.21
C VAL A 245 10.72 21.81 -3.94
N TYR A 246 11.56 22.42 -4.80
CA TYR A 246 12.60 21.67 -5.50
C TYR A 246 13.64 21.05 -4.54
N VAL A 247 13.92 21.69 -3.39
CA VAL A 247 14.80 21.14 -2.35
C VAL A 247 14.19 19.87 -1.77
N ALA A 248 12.88 19.87 -1.50
CA ALA A 248 12.17 18.68 -1.05
C ALA A 248 12.23 17.55 -2.09
N ALA A 249 12.00 17.86 -3.37
CA ALA A 249 12.11 16.89 -4.46
C ALA A 249 13.53 16.30 -4.56
N LYS A 250 14.56 17.14 -4.41
CA LYS A 250 15.96 16.71 -4.40
C LYS A 250 16.27 15.78 -3.21
N ARG A 251 15.78 16.11 -2.01
CA ARG A 251 15.89 15.25 -0.82
C ARG A 251 15.17 13.91 -0.99
N MET A 252 13.99 13.90 -1.61
CA MET A 252 13.28 12.66 -1.97
C MET A 252 14.14 11.77 -2.88
N ARG A 253 14.73 12.34 -3.94
CA ARG A 253 15.62 11.61 -4.86
C ARG A 253 16.86 11.07 -4.16
N GLU A 254 17.58 11.91 -3.44
CA GLU A 254 18.84 11.57 -2.76
C GLU A 254 18.64 10.48 -1.69
N SER A 255 17.53 10.54 -0.96
CA SER A 255 17.21 9.56 0.08
C SER A 255 16.43 8.35 -0.45
N ARG A 256 16.07 8.34 -1.74
CA ARG A 256 15.26 7.30 -2.41
C ARG A 256 13.91 7.06 -1.73
N VAL A 257 13.25 8.14 -1.31
CA VAL A 257 11.93 8.14 -0.65
C VAL A 257 10.93 8.95 -1.46
N ASN A 258 9.63 8.75 -1.19
CA ASN A 258 8.53 9.46 -1.88
C ASN A 258 7.87 10.55 -1.01
N SER A 259 8.40 10.78 0.20
CA SER A 259 7.94 11.79 1.14
C SER A 259 9.10 12.41 1.91
N VAL A 260 8.92 13.65 2.36
CA VAL A 260 9.79 14.33 3.31
C VAL A 260 8.98 14.83 4.49
N LEU A 261 9.58 14.83 5.67
CA LEU A 261 9.01 15.46 6.86
C LEU A 261 9.48 16.90 6.97
N ILE A 262 8.55 17.78 7.30
CA ILE A 262 8.83 19.18 7.56
C ILE A 262 9.04 19.32 9.06
N MET A 263 10.24 19.74 9.45
CA MET A 263 10.66 19.76 10.84
C MET A 263 10.95 21.18 11.32
N THR A 264 10.61 21.47 12.58
CA THR A 264 11.12 22.63 13.31
C THR A 264 11.74 22.15 14.61
N GLY A 265 13.08 22.09 14.65
CA GLY A 265 13.79 21.40 15.72
C GLY A 265 13.43 19.91 15.74
N ARG A 266 12.83 19.45 16.84
CA ARG A 266 12.40 18.05 17.01
C ARG A 266 10.92 17.79 16.62
N ASN A 267 10.15 18.84 16.33
CA ASN A 267 8.72 18.71 16.08
C ASN A 267 8.42 18.55 14.58
N ILE A 268 7.53 17.62 14.26
CA ILE A 268 6.97 17.44 12.91
C ILE A 268 5.87 18.48 12.71
N GLN A 269 6.05 19.37 11.73
CA GLN A 269 5.05 20.36 11.35
C GLN A 269 4.16 19.88 10.21
N GLY A 270 4.71 19.04 9.33
CA GLY A 270 4.03 18.60 8.13
C GLY A 270 4.71 17.42 7.44
N ILE A 271 4.04 16.91 6.41
CA ILE A 271 4.59 15.98 5.44
C ILE A 271 4.35 16.51 4.02
N LEU A 272 5.31 16.32 3.13
CA LEU A 272 5.16 16.60 1.70
C LEU A 272 5.52 15.33 0.91
N THR A 273 4.66 14.92 -0.01
CA THR A 273 4.85 13.74 -0.85
C THR A 273 5.02 14.09 -2.32
N SER A 274 5.52 13.17 -3.14
CA SER A 274 5.58 13.33 -4.60
C SER A 274 4.21 13.66 -5.20
N LYS A 275 3.13 13.10 -4.62
CA LYS A 275 1.74 13.40 -5.00
C LYS A 275 1.38 14.86 -4.76
N ASP A 276 1.81 15.44 -3.64
CA ASP A 276 1.54 16.84 -3.33
C ASP A 276 2.28 17.77 -4.30
N ILE A 277 3.53 17.43 -4.67
CA ILE A 277 4.29 18.17 -5.68
C ILE A 277 3.54 18.16 -7.02
N LEU A 278 3.06 16.99 -7.46
CA LEU A 278 2.27 16.89 -8.69
C LEU A 278 0.97 17.71 -8.59
N MET A 279 0.18 17.48 -7.54
CA MET A 279 -1.20 17.97 -7.43
C MET A 279 -1.30 19.46 -7.07
N ARG A 280 -0.42 19.93 -6.18
CA ARG A 280 -0.49 21.28 -5.58
C ARG A 280 0.50 22.25 -6.20
N VAL A 281 1.54 21.77 -6.90
CA VAL A 281 2.57 22.63 -7.52
C VAL A 281 2.49 22.56 -9.04
N VAL A 282 2.84 21.43 -9.64
CA VAL A 282 2.97 21.32 -11.11
C VAL A 282 1.61 21.47 -11.80
N ALA A 283 0.58 20.78 -11.32
CA ALA A 283 -0.77 20.87 -11.88
C ALA A 283 -1.40 22.27 -11.68
N GLN A 284 -0.94 23.04 -10.69
CA GLN A 284 -1.39 24.41 -10.43
C GLN A 284 -0.52 25.46 -11.16
N ASN A 285 0.44 25.03 -11.99
CA ASN A 285 1.36 25.89 -12.71
C ASN A 285 2.19 26.82 -11.78
N LEU A 286 2.50 26.34 -10.56
CA LEU A 286 3.38 27.04 -9.62
C LEU A 286 4.84 26.68 -9.86
N SER A 287 5.74 27.64 -9.68
CA SER A 287 7.19 27.43 -9.78
C SER A 287 7.70 26.64 -8.56
N PRO A 288 8.37 25.49 -8.73
CA PRO A 288 8.99 24.73 -7.64
C PRO A 288 10.15 25.46 -6.94
N GLU A 289 10.76 26.43 -7.63
CA GLU A 289 11.89 27.24 -7.14
C GLU A 289 11.42 28.35 -6.20
N LEU A 290 10.22 28.90 -6.45
CA LEU A 290 9.64 30.01 -5.68
C LEU A 290 8.58 29.56 -4.65
N THR A 291 7.99 28.39 -4.84
CA THR A 291 6.96 27.87 -3.94
C THR A 291 7.61 27.22 -2.74
N LEU A 292 7.30 27.74 -1.54
CA LEU A 292 7.78 27.20 -0.28
C LEU A 292 7.00 25.94 0.11
N VAL A 293 7.69 25.02 0.79
CA VAL A 293 7.10 23.77 1.29
C VAL A 293 5.92 24.03 2.22
N GLU A 294 5.97 25.05 3.09
CA GLU A 294 4.88 25.40 4.00
C GLU A 294 3.53 25.62 3.30
N LYS A 295 3.53 26.09 2.04
CA LYS A 295 2.32 26.42 1.29
C LYS A 295 1.61 25.18 0.74
N VAL A 296 2.34 24.08 0.58
CA VAL A 296 1.86 22.89 -0.14
C VAL A 296 1.96 21.61 0.68
N MET A 297 2.61 21.61 1.84
CA MET A 297 2.64 20.47 2.74
C MET A 297 1.26 20.12 3.29
N THR A 298 1.11 18.89 3.78
CA THR A 298 -0.01 18.50 4.63
C THR A 298 0.40 18.75 6.09
N PRO A 299 -0.22 19.70 6.82
CA PRO A 299 0.15 20.00 8.20
C PRO A 299 -0.34 18.91 9.15
N GLY A 300 0.38 18.73 10.27
CA GLY A 300 0.00 17.81 11.35
C GLY A 300 -0.29 16.38 10.89
N PRO A 301 0.68 15.69 10.25
CA PRO A 301 0.47 14.32 9.80
C PRO A 301 0.22 13.39 10.99
N GLU A 302 -0.69 12.44 10.79
CA GLU A 302 -0.88 11.35 11.75
C GLU A 302 0.41 10.55 11.91
N CYS A 303 0.77 10.24 13.15
CA CYS A 303 2.02 9.56 13.49
C CYS A 303 1.71 8.26 14.24
N ALA A 304 2.52 7.24 13.99
CA ALA A 304 2.53 6.01 14.75
C ALA A 304 3.71 5.98 15.74
N THR A 305 3.65 5.06 16.69
CA THR A 305 4.76 4.78 17.62
C THR A 305 5.52 3.52 17.18
N LEU A 306 6.71 3.30 17.74
CA LEU A 306 7.46 2.06 17.51
C LEU A 306 6.70 0.80 17.95
N GLU A 307 5.78 0.95 18.91
CA GLU A 307 4.92 -0.09 19.46
C GLU A 307 3.66 -0.35 18.63
N THR A 308 3.27 0.58 17.75
CA THR A 308 2.12 0.41 16.86
C THR A 308 2.30 -0.86 16.03
N THR A 309 1.26 -1.70 15.96
CA THR A 309 1.35 -2.96 15.19
C THR A 309 1.34 -2.70 13.69
N ILE A 310 1.94 -3.58 12.90
CA ILE A 310 1.92 -3.47 11.43
C ILE A 310 0.47 -3.48 10.90
N LEU A 311 -0.40 -4.33 11.47
CA LEU A 311 -1.81 -4.39 11.11
C LEU A 311 -2.53 -3.07 11.42
N GLU A 312 -2.30 -2.50 12.60
CA GLU A 312 -2.85 -1.20 12.98
C GLU A 312 -2.34 -0.09 12.07
N ALA A 313 -1.05 -0.09 11.72
CA ALA A 313 -0.48 0.87 10.78
C ALA A 313 -1.12 0.78 9.38
N LEU A 314 -1.45 -0.42 8.90
CA LEU A 314 -2.20 -0.60 7.66
C LEU A 314 -3.63 -0.05 7.76
N HIS A 315 -4.30 -0.24 8.90
CA HIS A 315 -5.63 0.35 9.15
C HIS A 315 -5.54 1.88 9.17
N ILE A 316 -4.57 2.46 9.88
CA ILE A 316 -4.28 3.91 9.91
C ILE A 316 -4.12 4.46 8.47
N MET A 317 -3.26 3.83 7.66
CA MET A 317 -3.04 4.24 6.27
C MET A 317 -4.30 4.13 5.41
N ARG A 318 -5.04 3.03 5.52
CA ARG A 318 -6.27 2.80 4.74
C ARG A 318 -7.35 3.80 5.10
N ASP A 319 -7.62 3.99 6.38
CA ASP A 319 -8.73 4.78 6.89
C ASP A 319 -8.42 6.27 6.75
N GLY A 320 -7.17 6.67 7.01
CA GLY A 320 -6.65 8.02 6.80
C GLY A 320 -6.41 8.38 5.32
N LYS A 321 -6.45 7.39 4.41
CA LYS A 321 -6.24 7.55 2.95
C LYS A 321 -4.89 8.17 2.59
N PHE A 322 -3.86 7.81 3.31
CA PHE A 322 -2.48 8.19 3.04
C PHE A 322 -1.58 6.96 3.02
N LEU A 323 -0.42 7.09 2.38
CA LEU A 323 0.48 5.96 2.11
C LEU A 323 1.87 6.16 2.71
N HIS A 324 2.04 7.16 3.57
CA HIS A 324 3.27 7.45 4.29
C HIS A 324 2.89 7.73 5.75
N LEU A 325 3.60 7.10 6.68
CA LEU A 325 3.33 7.17 8.11
C LEU A 325 4.63 7.50 8.84
N PRO A 326 4.76 8.73 9.37
CA PRO A 326 5.80 9.05 10.33
C PRO A 326 5.69 8.14 11.56
N VAL A 327 6.84 7.66 12.03
CA VAL A 327 6.97 6.82 13.22
C VAL A 327 7.87 7.54 14.21
N VAL A 328 7.36 7.74 15.42
CA VAL A 328 8.08 8.39 16.52
C VAL A 328 8.49 7.38 17.59
N ASP A 329 9.60 7.67 18.27
CA ASP A 329 10.03 6.94 19.45
C ASP A 329 9.30 7.43 20.72
N LYS A 330 9.69 6.85 21.87
CA LYS A 330 9.12 7.16 23.19
C LYS A 330 9.39 8.60 23.64
N ASP A 331 10.45 9.21 23.13
CA ASP A 331 10.83 10.59 23.43
C ASP A 331 10.14 11.60 22.49
N GLY A 332 9.28 11.10 21.58
CA GLY A 332 8.59 11.90 20.57
C GLY A 332 9.49 12.33 19.40
N CYS A 333 10.69 11.77 19.30
CA CYS A 333 11.60 12.02 18.19
C CYS A 333 11.26 11.12 16.99
N VAL A 334 11.52 11.59 15.78
CA VAL A 334 11.22 10.82 14.57
C VAL A 334 12.21 9.66 14.42
N ALA A 335 11.70 8.43 14.51
CA ALA A 335 12.47 7.22 14.27
C ALA A 335 12.49 6.84 12.78
N ALA A 336 11.36 6.98 12.07
CA ALA A 336 11.27 6.65 10.64
C ALA A 336 10.10 7.40 9.96
N CYS A 337 10.06 7.34 8.63
CA CYS A 337 8.87 7.64 7.84
C CYS A 337 8.65 6.46 6.89
N LEU A 338 7.67 5.60 7.20
CA LEU A 338 7.44 4.36 6.47
C LEU A 338 6.38 4.55 5.40
N ASP A 339 6.60 3.98 4.23
CA ASP A 339 5.60 3.94 3.17
C ASP A 339 4.78 2.64 3.17
N VAL A 340 3.68 2.67 2.42
CA VAL A 340 2.78 1.53 2.29
C VAL A 340 3.46 0.28 1.72
N LEU A 341 4.49 0.42 0.88
CA LEU A 341 5.20 -0.71 0.30
C LEU A 341 6.01 -1.42 1.38
N GLN A 342 6.68 -0.68 2.27
CA GLN A 342 7.45 -1.23 3.38
C GLN A 342 6.57 -1.97 4.38
N ILE A 343 5.46 -1.35 4.79
CA ILE A 343 4.53 -1.96 5.75
C ILE A 343 3.85 -3.18 5.13
N THR A 344 3.46 -3.10 3.85
CA THR A 344 2.83 -4.24 3.17
C THR A 344 3.81 -5.37 2.88
N HIS A 345 5.08 -5.07 2.57
CA HIS A 345 6.12 -6.09 2.46
C HIS A 345 6.23 -6.88 3.76
N ALA A 346 6.33 -6.18 4.90
CA ALA A 346 6.41 -6.82 6.20
C ALA A 346 5.19 -7.69 6.49
N ALA A 347 3.99 -7.17 6.23
CA ALA A 347 2.73 -7.91 6.34
C ALA A 347 2.74 -9.22 5.53
N VAL A 348 3.12 -9.16 4.25
CA VAL A 348 3.15 -10.33 3.36
C VAL A 348 4.22 -11.32 3.80
N SER A 349 5.44 -10.86 4.06
CA SER A 349 6.56 -11.71 4.50
C SER A 349 6.25 -12.45 5.80
N MET A 350 5.55 -11.81 6.75
CA MET A 350 5.18 -12.41 8.03
C MET A 350 4.11 -13.50 7.86
N VAL A 351 3.10 -13.27 7.01
CA VAL A 351 2.09 -14.29 6.73
C VAL A 351 2.71 -15.49 6.00
N THR A 352 3.63 -15.27 5.06
CA THR A 352 4.35 -16.36 4.38
C THR A 352 5.21 -17.16 5.35
N LEU A 353 5.95 -16.48 6.23
CA LEU A 353 6.75 -17.14 7.27
C LEU A 353 5.87 -17.95 8.23
N PHE A 354 4.71 -17.43 8.62
CA PHE A 354 3.76 -18.14 9.47
C PHE A 354 3.21 -19.40 8.79
N LEU A 355 2.83 -19.33 7.51
CA LEU A 355 2.32 -20.48 6.78
C LEU A 355 3.37 -21.60 6.68
N LEU A 356 4.65 -21.24 6.49
CA LEU A 356 5.77 -22.19 6.50
C LEU A 356 5.93 -22.89 7.85
N ILE A 357 5.78 -22.16 8.96
CA ILE A 357 5.85 -22.72 10.32
C ILE A 357 4.64 -23.62 10.60
N ALA A 358 3.44 -23.18 10.21
CA ALA A 358 2.19 -23.89 10.47
C ALA A 358 2.03 -25.20 9.67
N ILE A 359 2.59 -25.26 8.44
CA ILE A 359 2.56 -26.47 7.61
C ILE A 359 3.47 -27.58 8.16
N GLY A 360 4.39 -27.27 9.09
CA GLY A 360 5.24 -28.29 9.71
C GLY A 360 6.02 -29.09 8.68
N SER A 361 6.52 -28.46 7.61
CA SER A 361 7.45 -29.16 6.72
C SER A 361 8.71 -29.45 7.54
N SER A 362 9.05 -30.74 7.65
CA SER A 362 10.21 -31.23 8.40
C SER A 362 11.54 -30.57 7.97
N GLU A 363 11.56 -29.95 6.80
CA GLU A 363 12.65 -29.15 6.24
C GLU A 363 12.69 -27.70 6.76
N ALA A 364 11.55 -27.01 6.94
CA ALA A 364 11.50 -25.62 7.38
C ALA A 364 11.74 -25.44 8.88
N ALA A 365 11.38 -26.45 9.68
CA ALA A 365 11.75 -26.49 11.09
C ALA A 365 13.29 -26.48 11.27
N LEU A 366 14.03 -27.12 10.34
CA LEU A 366 15.49 -27.13 10.35
C LEU A 366 16.06 -25.73 10.02
N VAL A 367 15.48 -25.03 9.04
CA VAL A 367 15.97 -23.68 8.67
C VAL A 367 15.76 -22.68 9.82
N ILE A 368 14.63 -22.76 10.53
CA ILE A 368 14.31 -21.81 11.61
C ILE A 368 15.07 -22.12 12.91
N LEU A 369 15.32 -23.40 13.22
CA LEU A 369 16.17 -23.79 14.35
C LEU A 369 17.66 -23.50 14.14
N PHE A 370 18.13 -23.50 12.89
CA PHE A 370 19.54 -23.26 12.58
C PHE A 370 19.89 -21.82 12.20
N PHE A 371 18.96 -20.94 11.80
CA PHE A 371 19.35 -19.58 11.37
C PHE A 371 20.03 -18.70 12.45
N PRO A 372 19.62 -18.72 13.74
CA PRO A 372 20.38 -18.02 14.78
C PRO A 372 21.66 -18.76 15.16
N VAL A 373 21.65 -20.10 15.11
CA VAL A 373 22.77 -20.95 15.53
C VAL A 373 23.89 -20.93 14.50
N LEU A 374 23.58 -20.95 13.20
CA LEU A 374 24.53 -20.92 12.09
C LEU A 374 25.14 -19.52 11.93
N PHE A 375 24.40 -18.44 12.25
CA PHE A 375 24.96 -17.09 12.28
C PHE A 375 25.91 -16.91 13.48
N CYS A 376 25.55 -17.44 14.65
CA CYS A 376 26.47 -17.51 15.79
C CYS A 376 27.68 -18.40 15.52
N TYR A 377 27.53 -19.55 14.85
CA TYR A 377 28.63 -20.46 14.53
C TYR A 377 29.55 -19.92 13.43
N ALA A 378 28.99 -19.26 12.40
CA ALA A 378 29.77 -18.61 11.36
C ALA A 378 30.56 -17.41 11.93
N PHE A 379 29.96 -16.65 12.86
CA PHE A 379 30.65 -15.56 13.55
C PHE A 379 31.71 -16.08 14.53
N LEU A 380 31.45 -17.16 15.27
CA LEU A 380 32.44 -17.83 16.13
C LEU A 380 33.57 -18.47 15.32
N ILE A 381 33.30 -19.04 14.15
CA ILE A 381 34.34 -19.57 13.25
C ILE A 381 35.16 -18.41 12.66
N LEU A 382 34.54 -17.31 12.22
CA LEU A 382 35.28 -16.13 11.73
C LEU A 382 36.13 -15.46 12.82
N VAL A 383 35.65 -15.42 14.06
CA VAL A 383 36.39 -14.87 15.21
C VAL A 383 37.47 -15.84 15.69
N ALA A 384 37.24 -17.15 15.65
CA ALA A 384 38.23 -18.16 16.02
C ALA A 384 39.34 -18.36 14.97
N PHE A 385 39.05 -18.12 13.68
CA PHE A 385 40.03 -18.23 12.59
C PHE A 385 40.69 -16.89 12.19
N GLY A 386 40.38 -15.79 12.88
CA GLY A 386 41.04 -14.49 12.69
C GLY A 386 42.52 -14.42 13.12
N SER A 387 43.23 -15.55 13.27
CA SER A 387 44.64 -15.59 13.68
C SER A 387 45.44 -16.76 13.12
N ALA A 388 45.13 -17.25 11.92
CA ALA A 388 46.05 -18.16 11.21
C ALA A 388 45.89 -18.06 9.68
N GLU A 389 46.97 -17.69 9.00
CA GLU A 389 47.11 -17.73 7.55
C GLU A 389 46.79 -19.13 7.01
N PHE A 390 45.82 -19.24 6.09
CA PHE A 390 45.62 -20.48 5.31
C PHE A 390 45.60 -20.19 3.82
N ARG A 391 46.65 -20.67 3.13
CA ARG A 391 46.74 -20.76 1.67
C ARG A 391 45.67 -21.72 1.16
N MET A 392 44.72 -21.22 0.38
CA MET A 392 43.69 -22.01 -0.29
C MET A 392 44.23 -22.60 -1.60
N SER A 393 43.99 -23.89 -1.86
CA SER A 393 44.41 -24.56 -3.11
C SER A 393 43.42 -24.26 -4.25
N PRO A 394 43.86 -24.25 -5.53
CA PRO A 394 43.06 -23.74 -6.65
C PRO A 394 41.85 -24.58 -7.07
N GLN A 395 41.63 -25.75 -6.46
CA GLN A 395 40.58 -26.68 -6.90
C GLN A 395 39.19 -26.34 -6.37
N TYR A 396 39.06 -25.53 -5.31
CA TYR A 396 37.76 -25.16 -4.75
C TYR A 396 37.08 -23.96 -5.45
N PHE A 397 37.83 -23.17 -6.22
CA PHE A 397 37.29 -21.97 -6.89
C PHE A 397 36.46 -22.31 -8.14
N LEU A 398 36.66 -23.49 -8.73
CA LEU A 398 35.95 -23.93 -9.94
C LEU A 398 34.59 -24.57 -9.65
N TYR A 399 34.37 -25.11 -8.44
CA TYR A 399 33.10 -25.78 -8.11
C TYR A 399 31.95 -24.78 -7.84
N ILE A 400 32.27 -23.57 -7.39
CA ILE A 400 31.27 -22.55 -7.03
C ILE A 400 30.76 -21.79 -8.27
N ASN A 401 31.56 -21.67 -9.32
CA ASN A 401 31.18 -20.89 -10.51
C ASN A 401 30.25 -21.62 -11.50
N GLN A 402 30.04 -22.93 -11.35
CA GLN A 402 29.35 -23.74 -12.36
C GLN A 402 27.87 -24.05 -12.04
N ASN A 403 27.36 -23.64 -10.87
CA ASN A 403 25.98 -23.90 -10.43
C ASN A 403 25.18 -22.62 -10.11
N LEU A 404 25.58 -21.46 -10.67
CA LEU A 404 24.92 -20.16 -10.44
C LEU A 404 24.50 -19.45 -11.74
N ILE A 405 24.50 -20.19 -12.85
CA ILE A 405 23.93 -19.79 -14.14
C ILE A 405 23.05 -20.96 -14.53
N ASP A 406 21.75 -20.69 -14.70
CA ASP A 406 20.64 -21.62 -14.94
C ASP A 406 19.87 -22.07 -13.67
N ASP A 407 19.13 -21.12 -13.09
CA ASP A 407 17.68 -21.26 -12.81
C ASP A 407 17.05 -19.90 -12.45
#